data_AF-A0A8T4VY83-F1
#
_entry.id   AF-A0A8T4VY83-F1
#
_cell.length_a   1.000
_cell.length_b   1.000
_cell.length_c   1.000
_cell.angle_alpha   90.00
_cell.angle_beta   90.00
_cell.angle_gamma   90.00
#
_symmetry.space_group_name_H-M   'P 1'
#
loop_
_entity.id
_entity.type
_entity.pdbx_description
1 polymer ?
#
loop_
_entity_poly.entity_id
_entity_poly.type
_entity_poly.pdbx_seq_one_letter_code
_entity_poly.pdbx_strand_id
1 'polypeptide(L)'
;AADLENKAASFNCAVAYADEETVEVFEGTVEGRLVAPRGDGGFGYDPIFEYEGQTFAELSMAAKNEISHRARALSKLASWLENGD
;
A
#
# COMPACT_ATOMS: atom_id res chain seq x y z
N ALA A 1 -17.85 -12.35 -16.88
CA ALA A 1 -18.01 -12.34 -15.41
C ALA A 1 -16.61 -12.28 -14.81
N ALA A 2 -16.41 -11.56 -13.71
CA ALA A 2 -15.13 -11.62 -13.00
C ALA A 2 -14.89 -13.08 -12.58
N ASP A 3 -13.71 -13.60 -12.90
CA ASP A 3 -13.27 -14.89 -12.40
C ASP A 3 -13.07 -14.76 -10.88
N LEU A 4 -14.07 -15.22 -10.11
CA LEU A 4 -14.05 -15.16 -8.65
C LEU A 4 -13.04 -16.15 -8.03
N GLU A 5 -12.46 -17.04 -8.84
CA GLU A 5 -11.35 -17.90 -8.44
C GLU A 5 -10.02 -17.13 -8.42
N ASN A 6 -9.88 -16.11 -9.27
CA ASN A 6 -8.72 -15.22 -9.23
C ASN A 6 -8.78 -14.29 -8.01
N LYS A 7 -7.92 -14.59 -7.03
CA LYS A 7 -7.80 -13.81 -5.79
C LYS A 7 -6.71 -12.76 -5.82
N ALA A 8 -6.02 -12.54 -6.94
CA ALA A 8 -4.99 -11.51 -7.04
C ALA A 8 -5.59 -10.13 -6.73
N ALA A 9 -4.94 -9.37 -5.87
CA ALA A 9 -5.38 -8.04 -5.48
C ALA A 9 -4.16 -7.14 -5.22
N SER A 10 -4.37 -5.83 -5.27
CA SER A 10 -3.35 -4.87 -4.87
C SER A 10 -3.95 -3.72 -4.08
N PHE A 11 -3.17 -3.24 -3.10
CA PHE A 11 -3.37 -1.92 -2.56
C PHE A 11 -2.50 -0.92 -3.33
N ASN A 12 -3.10 0.21 -3.71
CA ASN A 12 -2.43 1.28 -4.45
C ASN A 12 -2.58 2.60 -3.70
N CYS A 13 -1.52 3.40 -3.62
CA CYS A 13 -1.50 4.75 -3.11
C CYS A 13 -0.89 5.66 -4.17
N ALA A 14 -1.53 6.80 -4.44
CA ALA A 14 -0.91 7.90 -5.15
C ALA A 14 -0.82 9.10 -4.19
N VAL A 15 0.35 9.73 -4.13
CA VAL A 15 0.59 10.97 -3.38
C VAL A 15 0.98 12.03 -4.40
N ALA A 16 0.26 13.14 -4.44
CA ALA A 16 0.58 14.25 -5.32
C ALA A 16 1.25 15.37 -4.52
N TYR A 17 2.38 15.86 -5.02
CA TYR A 17 2.98 17.13 -4.63
C TYR A 17 2.66 18.16 -5.72
N ALA A 18 2.34 19.38 -5.31
CA ALA A 18 2.06 20.48 -6.23
C ALA A 18 2.52 21.81 -5.63
N ASP A 19 3.26 22.58 -6.40
CA ASP A 19 3.62 23.96 -6.11
C ASP A 19 3.37 24.87 -7.33
N GLU A 20 4.00 26.04 -7.38
CA GLU A 20 3.82 26.99 -8.48
C GLU A 20 4.45 26.52 -9.80
N GLU A 21 5.42 25.61 -9.75
CA GLU A 21 6.25 25.21 -10.89
C GLU A 21 5.93 23.79 -11.37
N THR A 22 5.59 22.88 -10.44
CA THR A 22 5.42 21.46 -10.77
C THR A 22 4.23 20.79 -10.09
N VAL A 23 3.77 19.71 -10.72
CA VAL A 23 2.85 18.74 -10.15
C VAL A 23 3.42 17.36 -10.39
N GLU A 24 3.81 16.68 -9.32
CA GLU A 24 4.41 15.34 -9.37
C GLU A 24 3.59 14.34 -8.58
N VAL A 25 3.45 13.12 -9.12
CA VAL A 25 2.65 12.05 -8.52
C VAL A 25 3.54 10.84 -8.21
N PHE A 26 3.55 10.45 -6.94
CA PHE A 26 4.31 9.33 -6.42
C PHE A 26 3.38 8.18 -6.09
N GLU A 27 3.55 7.06 -6.79
CA GLU A 27 2.72 5.88 -6.61
C GLU A 27 3.42 4.80 -5.80
N GLY A 28 2.69 4.12 -4.94
CA GLY A 28 3.13 2.95 -4.22
C GLY A 28 2.09 1.85 -4.32
N THR A 29 2.54 0.63 -4.63
CA THR A 29 1.68 -0.54 -4.81
C THR A 29 2.20 -1.67 -3.94
N VAL A 30 1.29 -2.45 -3.37
CA VAL A 30 1.58 -3.75 -2.76
C VAL A 30 0.65 -4.76 -3.40
N GLU A 31 1.23 -5.77 -4.03
CA GLU A 31 0.52 -6.92 -4.58
C GLU A 31 0.30 -7.96 -3.49
N GLY A 32 -0.85 -8.63 -3.54
CA GLY A 32 -1.24 -9.65 -2.58
C GLY A 32 -2.41 -10.46 -3.11
N ARG A 33 -3.14 -11.08 -2.18
CA ARG A 33 -4.31 -11.88 -2.53
C ARG A 33 -5.42 -11.77 -1.50
N LEU A 34 -6.65 -11.95 -1.95
CA LEU A 34 -7.82 -12.01 -1.08
C LEU A 34 -7.92 -13.38 -0.39
N VAL A 35 -8.06 -13.37 0.94
CA VAL A 35 -8.21 -14.56 1.78
C VAL A 35 -9.41 -14.41 2.74
N ALA A 36 -9.73 -15.48 3.46
CA ALA A 36 -10.68 -15.40 4.58
C ALA A 36 -10.12 -14.47 5.68
N PRO A 37 -10.99 -13.73 6.39
CA PRO A 37 -10.54 -12.71 7.34
C PRO A 37 -9.71 -13.29 8.49
N ARG A 38 -8.55 -12.70 8.77
CA ARG A 38 -7.70 -12.96 9.95
C ARG A 38 -7.16 -11.66 10.54
N GLY A 39 -6.74 -11.69 11.81
CA GLY A 39 -6.22 -10.52 12.51
C GLY A 39 -7.29 -9.56 13.04
N ASP A 40 -6.92 -8.73 14.00
CA ASP A 40 -7.77 -7.74 14.68
C ASP A 40 -7.24 -6.30 14.56
N GLY A 41 -6.06 -6.13 13.95
CA GLY A 41 -5.44 -4.84 13.71
C GLY A 41 -5.84 -4.20 12.38
N GLY A 42 -5.32 -2.98 12.14
CA GLY A 42 -5.53 -2.28 10.88
C GLY A 42 -6.94 -1.71 10.70
N PHE A 43 -7.37 -1.58 9.44
CA PHE A 43 -8.67 -1.04 9.05
C PHE A 43 -9.11 -1.52 7.66
N GLY A 44 -10.39 -1.37 7.34
CA GLY A 44 -10.93 -1.65 6.01
C GLY A 44 -10.69 -3.09 5.56
N TYR A 45 -10.00 -3.26 4.43
CA TYR A 45 -9.75 -4.57 3.82
C TYR A 45 -8.54 -5.32 4.40
N ASP A 46 -7.85 -4.74 5.38
CA ASP A 46 -6.65 -5.35 5.97
C ASP A 46 -6.84 -6.81 6.43
N PRO A 47 -7.99 -7.21 7.04
CA PRO A 47 -8.17 -8.59 7.47
C PRO A 47 -8.26 -9.60 6.33
N ILE A 48 -8.56 -9.17 5.11
CA ILE A 48 -8.75 -10.05 3.95
C ILE A 48 -7.65 -9.91 2.89
N PHE A 49 -6.73 -8.97 3.05
CA PHE A 49 -5.62 -8.75 2.13
C PHE A 49 -4.35 -9.42 2.69
N GLU A 50 -3.91 -10.51 2.06
CA GLU A 50 -2.71 -11.25 2.45
C GLU A 50 -1.49 -10.81 1.64
N TYR A 51 -0.40 -10.53 2.35
CA TYR A 51 0.94 -10.28 1.84
C TYR A 51 1.91 -11.26 2.51
N GLU A 52 2.63 -12.06 1.72
CA GLU A 52 3.65 -13.01 2.21
C GLU A 52 3.18 -13.93 3.34
N GLY A 53 1.91 -14.38 3.29
CA GLY A 53 1.34 -15.34 4.26
C GLY A 53 0.72 -14.71 5.51
N GLN A 54 0.79 -13.38 5.67
CA GLN A 54 0.08 -12.65 6.72
C GLN A 54 -0.92 -11.67 6.13
N THR A 55 -2.09 -11.56 6.73
CA THR A 55 -3.01 -10.46 6.42
C THR A 55 -2.47 -9.15 6.95
N PHE A 56 -2.81 -8.03 6.33
CA PHE A 56 -2.41 -6.72 6.83
C PHE A 56 -2.91 -6.42 8.24
N ALA A 57 -3.99 -7.08 8.68
CA ALA A 57 -4.50 -6.99 10.05
C ALA A 57 -3.72 -7.84 11.07
N GLU A 58 -2.92 -8.81 10.61
CA GLU A 58 -2.00 -9.61 11.44
C GLU A 58 -0.63 -8.93 11.60
N LEU A 59 -0.33 -7.91 10.79
CA LEU A 59 0.92 -7.14 10.91
C LEU A 59 0.83 -6.12 12.05
N SER A 60 1.93 -5.93 12.76
CA SER A 60 2.07 -4.78 13.65
C SER A 60 2.05 -3.49 12.83
N MET A 61 1.63 -2.38 13.44
CA MET A 61 1.64 -1.08 12.77
C MET A 61 3.03 -0.70 12.23
N ALA A 62 4.10 -1.04 12.97
CA ALA A 62 5.47 -0.80 12.54
C ALA A 62 5.81 -1.60 11.28
N ALA A 63 5.57 -2.92 11.28
CA ALA A 63 5.83 -3.77 10.12
C ALA A 63 5.02 -3.34 8.90
N LYS A 64 3.74 -2.98 9.09
CA LYS A 64 2.90 -2.46 8.03
C LYS A 64 3.43 -1.15 7.44
N ASN A 65 3.94 -0.25 8.29
CA ASN A 65 4.49 1.04 7.86
C ASN A 65 5.80 0.91 7.09
N GLU A 66 6.51 -0.21 7.16
CA GLU A 66 7.71 -0.45 6.34
C GLU A 66 7.35 -0.95 4.93
N ILE A 67 6.29 -1.77 4.81
CA ILE A 67 5.99 -2.48 3.57
C ILE A 67 4.79 -1.95 2.79
N SER A 68 3.94 -1.12 3.40
CA SER A 68 2.67 -0.68 2.79
C SER A 68 2.83 0.17 1.53
N HIS A 69 1.81 0.10 0.67
CA HIS A 69 1.63 0.95 -0.52
C HIS A 69 1.78 2.45 -0.21
N ARG A 70 1.25 2.91 0.93
CA ARG A 70 1.41 4.30 1.38
C ARG A 70 2.85 4.62 1.74
N ALA A 71 3.52 3.76 2.48
CA ALA A 71 4.93 3.95 2.82
C ALA A 71 5.79 4.05 1.57
N ARG A 72 5.59 3.15 0.60
CA ARG A 72 6.28 3.19 -0.70
C ARG A 72 6.06 4.50 -1.45
N ALA A 73 4.83 5.01 -1.50
CA ALA A 73 4.52 6.29 -2.14
C ALA A 73 5.21 7.47 -1.43
N LEU A 74 5.15 7.50 -0.10
CA LEU A 74 5.78 8.55 0.72
C LEU A 74 7.31 8.51 0.67
N SER A 75 7.92 7.32 0.65
CA SER A 75 9.36 7.19 0.49
C SER A 75 9.84 7.75 -0.84
N LYS A 76 9.09 7.52 -1.93
CA LYS A 76 9.41 8.12 -3.24
C LYS A 76 9.34 9.64 -3.21
N LEU A 77 8.29 10.20 -2.61
CA LEU A 77 8.18 11.65 -2.40
C LEU A 77 9.35 12.19 -1.57
N ALA A 78 9.69 11.52 -0.46
CA ALA A 78 10.78 11.94 0.42
C ALA A 78 12.13 11.95 -0.32
N SER A 79 12.44 10.89 -1.07
CA SER A 79 13.66 10.83 -1.88
C SER A 79 13.70 11.91 -2.97
N TRP A 80 12.56 12.20 -3.60
CA TRP A 80 12.47 13.27 -4.60
C TRP A 80 12.76 14.65 -3.97
N LEU A 81 12.15 14.95 -2.82
CA LEU A 81 12.40 16.19 -2.07
C LEU A 81 13.86 16.32 -1.58
N GLU A 82 14.47 15.21 -1.16
CA GLU A 82 15.88 15.19 -0.71
C GLU A 82 16.87 15.45 -1.85
N ASN A 83 16.52 15.03 -3.08
CA ASN A 83 17.35 15.25 -4.27
C ASN A 83 17.22 16.66 -4.85
N GLY A 84 16.22 17.44 -4.41
CA GLY A 84 15.95 18.79 -4.89
C GLY A 84 15.40 18.84 -6.32
N ASP A 85 14.75 17.76 -6.75
CA ASP A 85 14.03 17.67 -8.02
C ASP A 85 12.65 18.36 -7.94
#